data_AF-A0A6A6YQ99-F1
#
_entry.id   AF-A0A6A6YQ99-F1
#
_cell.length_a   1.000
_cell.length_b   1.000
_cell.length_c   1.000
_cell.angle_alpha   90.00
_cell.angle_beta   90.00
_cell.angle_gamma   90.00
#
_symmetry.space_group_name_H-M   'P 1'
#
loop_
_entity.id
_entity.type
_entity.pdbx_description
1 polymer ?
#
loop_
_entity_poly.entity_id
_entity_poly.type
_entity_poly.pdbx_seq_one_letter_code
_entity_poly.pdbx_strand_id
1 'polypeptide(L)'
;MSAPASAIQHQILAIANNVAYEHALSTRWSTWHFWKHYHKISHTNAIAKDDETLSTEIRQLTSPFGSCVDIAFQTTAALRAHLASEPSLQPYAAHVQTLARPRSTTSADLVHCITALFEEHFCIVIDFSCSFTAMAIALNDHVDSLPYLSMDGKTMQDRLHYCEPAHSSQTAQRTLTRQRLGADALPTPFTAFDDRHLIRNISFRIAELVDDVGGVVLPRAKGVKLHAQLPSRPTCIPSVLCKGTYFATTCRVKADFAQRQVVMQVPYQDWMLQPANASLRDRVSKVGILQPISDAVCRLVLKLDGPRDRSPVKERVGVLGEVAEAFGLPNEDFGDMVDSVYGVWAGANVG
;
A
#
# COMPACT_ATOMS: atom_id res chain seq x y z
N MET A 1 -14.84 20.94 22.20
CA MET A 1 -15.96 19.97 22.25
C MET A 1 -16.50 19.86 20.84
N SER A 2 -16.37 18.70 20.19
CA SER A 2 -16.91 18.48 18.84
C SER A 2 -18.44 18.45 18.88
N ALA A 3 -19.10 19.08 17.92
CA ALA A 3 -20.54 18.94 17.74
C ALA A 3 -20.88 17.45 17.45
N PRO A 4 -22.02 16.94 17.91
CA PRO A 4 -22.44 15.57 17.59
C PRO A 4 -22.53 15.40 16.07
N ALA A 5 -22.02 14.27 15.57
CA ALA A 5 -22.06 13.94 14.16
C ALA A 5 -23.51 13.90 13.66
N SER A 6 -23.76 14.47 12.48
CA SER A 6 -25.10 14.48 11.90
C SER A 6 -25.53 13.06 11.49
N ALA A 7 -26.83 12.82 11.41
CA ALA A 7 -27.35 11.54 10.90
C ALA A 7 -26.82 11.23 9.48
N ILE A 8 -26.64 12.27 8.65
CA ILE A 8 -26.05 12.16 7.31
C ILE A 8 -24.59 11.71 7.39
N GLN A 9 -23.77 12.32 8.26
CA GLN A 9 -22.38 11.92 8.43
C GLN A 9 -22.25 10.44 8.81
N HIS A 10 -23.11 9.95 9.71
CA HIS A 10 -23.13 8.54 10.10
C HIS A 10 -23.49 7.61 8.94
N GLN A 11 -24.48 7.97 8.12
CA GLN A 11 -24.88 7.18 6.95
C GLN A 11 -23.75 7.12 5.91
N ILE A 12 -23.15 8.26 5.57
CA ILE A 12 -22.02 8.33 4.63
C ILE A 12 -20.84 7.50 5.15
N LEU A 13 -20.49 7.63 6.43
CA LEU A 13 -19.41 6.85 7.04
C LEU A 13 -19.69 5.35 7.00
N ALA A 14 -20.94 4.92 7.22
CA ALA A 14 -21.32 3.51 7.13
C ALA A 14 -21.13 2.95 5.70
N ILE A 15 -21.54 3.71 4.67
CA ILE A 15 -21.31 3.36 3.26
C ILE A 15 -19.80 3.31 2.96
N ALA A 16 -19.05 4.33 3.36
CA ALA A 16 -17.61 4.39 3.15
C ALA A 16 -16.87 3.23 3.84
N ASN A 17 -17.32 2.80 5.03
CA ASN A 17 -16.79 1.63 5.70
C ASN A 17 -17.07 0.33 4.94
N ASN A 18 -18.23 0.20 4.30
CA ASN A 18 -18.53 -0.96 3.45
C ASN A 18 -17.60 -1.00 2.22
N VAL A 19 -17.44 0.14 1.53
CA VAL A 19 -16.53 0.26 0.39
C VAL A 19 -15.09 -0.06 0.81
N ALA A 20 -14.62 0.51 1.92
CA ALA A 20 -13.29 0.24 2.46
C ALA A 20 -13.10 -1.24 2.78
N TYR A 21 -14.08 -1.87 3.41
CA TYR A 21 -14.04 -3.29 3.76
C TYR A 21 -13.98 -4.21 2.53
N GLU A 22 -14.81 -3.96 1.52
CA GLU A 22 -14.87 -4.77 0.30
C GLU A 22 -13.55 -4.71 -0.48
N HIS A 23 -12.96 -3.51 -0.59
CA HIS A 23 -11.67 -3.34 -1.25
C HIS A 23 -10.50 -3.86 -0.39
N ALA A 24 -10.59 -3.78 0.94
CA ALA A 24 -9.61 -4.40 1.84
C ALA A 24 -9.67 -5.95 1.81
N LEU A 25 -10.68 -6.56 1.20
CA LEU A 25 -10.76 -8.01 0.97
C LEU A 25 -10.23 -8.41 -0.40
N SER A 26 -10.54 -7.59 -1.40
CA SER A 26 -10.39 -7.95 -2.81
C SER A 26 -9.13 -7.38 -3.46
N THR A 27 -8.48 -6.38 -2.85
CA THR A 27 -7.37 -5.66 -3.47
C THR A 27 -6.13 -5.67 -2.58
N ARG A 28 -4.97 -6.03 -3.13
CA ARG A 28 -3.67 -6.04 -2.44
C ARG A 28 -2.79 -4.93 -2.96
N TRP A 29 -2.02 -4.28 -2.10
CA TRP A 29 -1.12 -3.23 -2.57
C TRP A 29 0.15 -3.82 -3.17
N SER A 30 0.54 -3.41 -4.38
CA SER A 30 1.82 -3.79 -4.98
C SER A 30 2.40 -2.72 -5.89
N THR A 31 3.70 -2.45 -5.73
CA THR A 31 4.49 -1.71 -6.72
C THR A 31 5.32 -2.63 -7.61
N TRP A 32 5.50 -3.91 -7.21
CA TRP A 32 6.22 -4.88 -8.02
C TRP A 32 5.41 -5.31 -9.25
N HIS A 33 4.12 -5.66 -9.10
CA HIS A 33 3.29 -6.06 -10.25
C HIS A 33 3.22 -4.93 -11.28
N PHE A 34 2.99 -3.69 -10.84
CA PHE A 34 3.01 -2.52 -11.73
C PHE A 34 4.36 -2.35 -12.42
N TRP A 35 5.46 -2.41 -11.67
CA TRP A 35 6.78 -2.33 -12.27
C TRP A 35 7.03 -3.45 -13.29
N LYS A 36 6.67 -4.71 -13.00
CA LYS A 36 6.85 -5.86 -13.90
C LYS A 36 6.15 -5.63 -15.24
N HIS A 37 4.90 -5.17 -15.22
CA HIS A 37 4.14 -4.91 -16.44
C HIS A 37 4.66 -3.67 -17.17
N TYR A 38 4.89 -2.56 -16.47
CA TYR A 38 5.43 -1.35 -17.09
C TYR A 38 6.82 -1.55 -17.69
N HIS A 39 7.70 -2.26 -17.00
CA HIS A 39 9.04 -2.57 -17.47
C HIS A 39 9.00 -3.41 -18.76
N LYS A 40 8.09 -4.39 -18.85
CA LYS A 40 7.87 -5.15 -20.09
C LYS A 40 7.43 -4.23 -21.24
N ILE A 41 6.51 -3.30 -20.98
CA ILE A 41 5.97 -2.37 -21.99
C ILE A 41 7.02 -1.34 -22.42
N SER A 42 7.78 -0.75 -21.50
CA SER A 42 8.76 0.29 -21.80
C SER A 42 9.85 -0.20 -22.76
N HIS A 43 10.18 -1.50 -22.73
CA HIS A 43 11.14 -2.11 -23.65
C HIS A 43 10.59 -2.36 -25.06
N THR A 44 9.28 -2.24 -25.26
CA THR A 44 8.64 -2.47 -26.57
C THR A 44 8.45 -1.20 -27.40
N ASN A 45 8.85 0.00 -26.91
CA ASN A 45 8.79 1.31 -27.60
C ASN A 45 7.42 1.72 -28.20
N ALA A 46 6.35 0.95 -28.01
CA ALA A 46 5.16 1.03 -28.84
C ALA A 46 3.96 1.78 -28.24
N ILE A 47 4.02 2.22 -26.98
CA ILE A 47 2.85 2.83 -26.33
C ILE A 47 3.19 4.24 -25.84
N ALA A 48 2.42 5.22 -26.31
CA ALA A 48 2.45 6.57 -25.77
C ALA A 48 2.16 6.49 -24.27
N LYS A 49 3.04 7.06 -23.44
CA LYS A 49 2.98 7.03 -21.96
C LYS A 49 1.74 7.71 -21.34
N ASP A 50 0.76 8.08 -22.16
CA ASP A 50 -0.44 8.82 -21.80
C ASP A 50 -1.74 8.11 -22.25
N ASP A 51 -1.69 6.82 -22.61
CA ASP A 51 -2.88 6.04 -22.99
C ASP A 51 -3.65 5.53 -21.76
N GLU A 52 -4.83 6.10 -21.54
CA GLU A 52 -5.79 5.71 -20.50
C GLU A 52 -6.24 4.23 -20.63
N THR A 53 -6.21 3.71 -21.86
CA THR A 53 -6.47 2.29 -22.16
C THR A 53 -5.41 1.40 -21.54
N LEU A 54 -4.12 1.80 -21.64
CA LEU A 54 -3.01 1.05 -21.06
C LEU A 54 -3.12 0.96 -19.54
N SER A 55 -3.50 2.05 -18.87
CA SER A 55 -3.69 2.03 -17.42
C SER A 55 -4.83 1.10 -17.00
N THR A 56 -5.89 1.02 -17.80
CA THR A 56 -7.01 0.10 -17.54
C THR A 56 -6.62 -1.35 -17.78
N GLU A 57 -5.89 -1.64 -18.85
CA GLU A 57 -5.36 -2.97 -19.14
C GLU A 57 -4.40 -3.44 -18.04
N ILE A 58 -3.46 -2.60 -17.62
CA ILE A 58 -2.52 -2.94 -16.53
C ILE A 58 -3.28 -3.24 -15.25
N ARG A 59 -4.29 -2.44 -14.89
CA ARG A 59 -5.12 -2.71 -13.71
C ARG A 59 -5.82 -4.07 -13.77
N GLN A 60 -6.31 -4.46 -14.95
CA GLN A 60 -6.93 -5.76 -15.14
C GLN A 60 -5.91 -6.90 -15.02
N LEU A 61 -4.74 -6.73 -15.65
CA LEU A 61 -3.66 -7.73 -15.64
C LEU A 61 -3.01 -7.90 -14.26
N THR A 62 -2.95 -6.83 -13.46
CA THR A 62 -2.35 -6.91 -12.13
C THR A 62 -3.33 -7.33 -11.05
N SER A 63 -4.64 -7.41 -11.32
CA SER A 63 -5.64 -7.83 -10.34
C SER A 63 -5.31 -9.20 -9.72
N PRO A 64 -5.42 -9.38 -8.38
CA PRO A 64 -6.01 -8.47 -7.39
C PRO A 64 -5.04 -7.40 -6.86
N PHE A 65 -3.88 -7.19 -7.47
CA PHE A 65 -2.88 -6.22 -7.03
C PHE A 65 -3.09 -4.83 -7.67
N GLY A 66 -3.07 -3.80 -6.82
CA GLY A 66 -3.24 -2.38 -7.17
C GLY A 66 -2.15 -1.50 -6.54
N SER A 67 -1.83 -0.37 -7.17
CA SER A 67 -1.07 0.71 -6.53
C SER A 67 -2.00 1.56 -5.64
N CYS A 68 -1.46 2.56 -4.94
CA CYS A 68 -2.32 3.50 -4.19
C CYS A 68 -3.23 4.33 -5.11
N VAL A 69 -2.83 4.54 -6.37
CA VAL A 69 -3.67 5.23 -7.36
C VAL A 69 -4.87 4.37 -7.74
N ASP A 70 -4.64 3.09 -8.04
CA ASP A 70 -5.71 2.20 -8.50
C ASP A 70 -6.73 1.93 -7.39
N ILE A 71 -6.24 1.71 -6.17
CA ILE A 71 -7.08 1.55 -4.99
C ILE A 71 -7.94 2.82 -4.82
N ALA A 72 -7.34 4.01 -4.85
CA ALA A 72 -8.08 5.26 -4.67
C ALA A 72 -9.11 5.50 -5.79
N PHE A 73 -8.79 5.19 -7.05
CA PHE A 73 -9.77 5.30 -8.14
C PHE A 73 -10.95 4.35 -7.94
N GLN A 74 -10.68 3.10 -7.59
CA GLN A 74 -11.72 2.11 -7.36
C GLN A 74 -12.61 2.49 -6.18
N THR A 75 -12.03 2.89 -5.04
CA THR A 75 -12.80 3.30 -3.87
C THR A 75 -13.55 4.62 -4.09
N THR A 76 -12.99 5.56 -4.85
CA THR A 76 -13.69 6.80 -5.27
C THR A 76 -14.90 6.46 -6.13
N ALA A 77 -14.74 5.62 -7.16
CA ALA A 77 -15.84 5.24 -8.04
C ALA A 77 -16.94 4.48 -7.29
N ALA A 78 -16.57 3.52 -6.43
CA ALA A 78 -17.51 2.75 -5.62
C ALA A 78 -18.28 3.66 -4.64
N LEU A 79 -17.59 4.52 -3.89
CA LEU A 79 -18.24 5.43 -2.94
C LEU A 79 -19.20 6.39 -3.66
N ARG A 80 -18.81 6.95 -4.81
CA ARG A 80 -19.71 7.78 -5.63
C ARG A 80 -20.96 7.02 -6.07
N ALA A 81 -20.80 5.80 -6.56
CA ALA A 81 -21.92 4.99 -7.02
C ALA A 81 -22.91 4.68 -5.89
N HIS A 82 -22.42 4.28 -4.71
CA HIS A 82 -23.28 4.02 -3.55
C HIS A 82 -24.00 5.28 -3.07
N LEU A 83 -23.30 6.41 -2.94
CA LEU A 83 -23.95 7.66 -2.54
C LEU A 83 -24.99 8.13 -3.56
N ALA A 84 -24.72 7.97 -4.85
CA ALA A 84 -25.64 8.34 -5.92
C ALA A 84 -26.91 7.45 -5.97
N SER A 85 -26.82 6.21 -5.49
CA SER A 85 -27.96 5.29 -5.43
C SER A 85 -28.96 5.61 -4.31
N GLU A 86 -28.57 6.41 -3.33
CA GLU A 86 -29.39 6.80 -2.19
C GLU A 86 -29.90 8.24 -2.36
N PRO A 87 -31.21 8.49 -2.54
CA PRO A 87 -31.72 9.83 -2.87
C PRO A 87 -31.33 10.93 -1.89
N SER A 88 -31.22 10.61 -0.59
CA SER A 88 -30.83 11.57 0.45
C SER A 88 -29.33 11.88 0.46
N LEU A 89 -28.50 11.02 -0.15
CA LEU A 89 -27.05 11.13 -0.16
C LEU A 89 -26.48 11.48 -1.55
N GLN A 90 -27.30 11.46 -2.60
CA GLN A 90 -26.90 11.76 -3.96
C GLN A 90 -26.08 13.06 -4.12
N PRO A 91 -26.42 14.19 -3.46
CA PRO A 91 -25.63 15.43 -3.58
C PRO A 91 -24.16 15.26 -3.16
N TYR A 92 -23.89 14.38 -2.19
CA TYR A 92 -22.57 14.14 -1.62
C TYR A 92 -21.64 13.35 -2.57
N ALA A 93 -22.19 12.67 -3.58
CA ALA A 93 -21.39 11.93 -4.56
C ALA A 93 -20.44 12.86 -5.34
N ALA A 94 -20.86 14.09 -5.64
CA ALA A 94 -20.03 15.07 -6.32
C ALA A 94 -18.83 15.57 -5.47
N HIS A 95 -18.91 15.40 -4.16
CA HIS A 95 -17.88 15.86 -3.21
C HIS A 95 -16.80 14.80 -2.95
N VAL A 96 -17.01 13.56 -3.40
CA VAL A 96 -16.01 12.49 -3.36
C VAL A 96 -14.95 12.78 -4.41
N GLN A 97 -13.67 12.73 -4.05
CA GLN A 97 -12.55 13.00 -4.94
C GLN A 97 -11.38 12.06 -4.63
N THR A 98 -10.55 11.83 -5.65
CA THR A 98 -9.23 11.26 -5.47
C THR A 98 -8.24 12.38 -5.17
N LEU A 99 -7.46 12.23 -4.10
CA LEU A 99 -6.45 13.20 -3.72
C LEU A 99 -5.07 12.55 -3.68
N ALA A 100 -4.02 13.33 -3.94
CA ALA A 100 -2.65 12.90 -3.74
C ALA A 100 -1.86 13.90 -2.90
N ARG A 101 -0.76 13.43 -2.31
CA ARG A 101 0.16 14.27 -1.55
C ARG A 101 1.60 14.13 -2.04
N PRO A 102 2.40 15.20 -1.94
CA PRO A 102 3.83 15.12 -2.17
C PRO A 102 4.57 14.44 -1.02
N ARG A 103 5.83 14.09 -1.27
CA ARG A 103 6.74 13.52 -0.25
C ARG A 103 6.97 14.46 0.93
N SER A 104 7.14 15.74 0.64
CA SER A 104 7.37 16.85 1.57
C SER A 104 6.66 18.10 1.06
N THR A 105 6.54 19.14 1.89
CA THR A 105 5.93 20.42 1.51
C THR A 105 6.67 21.14 0.39
N THR A 106 7.93 20.81 0.15
CA THR A 106 8.81 21.39 -0.88
C THR A 106 8.97 20.51 -2.12
N SER A 107 8.39 19.31 -2.13
CA SER A 107 8.57 18.35 -3.21
C SER A 107 7.40 18.41 -4.19
N ALA A 108 7.69 18.40 -5.48
CA ALA A 108 6.68 18.19 -6.52
C ALA A 108 6.29 16.70 -6.68
N ASP A 109 7.09 15.78 -6.11
CA ASP A 109 6.90 14.35 -6.28
C ASP A 109 5.72 13.83 -5.45
N LEU A 110 4.64 13.47 -6.14
CA LEU A 110 3.51 12.78 -5.54
C LEU A 110 3.87 11.36 -5.12
N VAL A 111 3.53 10.96 -3.90
CA VAL A 111 3.94 9.66 -3.33
C VAL A 111 2.79 8.77 -2.86
N HIS A 112 1.59 9.32 -2.67
CA HIS A 112 0.47 8.59 -2.12
C HIS A 112 -0.86 9.19 -2.56
N CYS A 113 -1.85 8.33 -2.79
CA CYS A 113 -3.18 8.66 -3.25
C CYS A 113 -4.24 8.09 -2.31
N ILE A 114 -5.36 8.79 -2.14
CA ILE A 114 -6.48 8.41 -1.27
C ILE A 114 -7.82 8.80 -1.90
N THR A 115 -8.91 8.25 -1.39
CA THR A 115 -10.27 8.75 -1.61
C THR A 115 -10.68 9.62 -0.43
N ALA A 116 -11.28 10.78 -0.71
CA ALA A 116 -11.83 11.65 0.32
C ALA A 116 -13.17 12.26 -0.12
N LEU A 117 -14.02 12.58 0.86
CA LEU A 117 -15.24 13.37 0.70
C LEU A 117 -15.13 14.57 1.65
N PHE A 118 -15.29 15.77 1.12
CA PHE A 118 -15.20 17.01 1.90
C PHE A 118 -16.57 17.65 2.13
N GLU A 119 -16.91 17.91 3.39
CA GLU A 119 -18.10 18.65 3.80
C GLU A 119 -17.77 19.87 4.64
N GLU A 120 -18.78 20.71 4.90
CA GLU A 120 -18.60 21.94 5.67
C GLU A 120 -17.97 21.70 7.05
N HIS A 121 -18.37 20.61 7.73
CA HIS A 121 -18.00 20.34 9.11
C HIS A 121 -17.25 19.03 9.32
N PHE A 122 -17.07 18.22 8.27
CA PHE A 122 -16.36 16.95 8.37
C PHE A 122 -15.75 16.53 7.04
N CYS A 123 -14.82 15.58 7.11
CA CYS A 123 -14.25 14.88 5.98
C CYS A 123 -14.36 13.37 6.21
N ILE A 124 -14.64 12.60 5.16
CA ILE A 124 -14.55 11.14 5.16
C ILE A 124 -13.36 10.73 4.31
N VAL A 125 -12.50 9.85 4.82
CA VAL A 125 -11.28 9.39 4.14
C VAL A 125 -11.27 7.87 4.06
N ILE A 126 -10.93 7.34 2.88
CA ILE A 126 -10.58 5.93 2.67
C ILE A 126 -9.10 5.88 2.24
N ASP A 127 -8.26 5.33 3.11
CA ASP A 127 -6.82 5.18 2.88
C ASP A 127 -6.29 3.89 3.53
N PHE A 128 -6.00 2.87 2.72
CA PHE A 128 -5.51 1.57 3.21
C PHE A 128 -4.07 1.60 3.74
N SER A 129 -3.34 2.70 3.54
CA SER A 129 -2.09 2.92 4.25
C SER A 129 -2.31 3.38 5.69
N CYS A 130 -3.51 3.87 6.01
CA CYS A 130 -3.86 4.41 7.33
C CYS A 130 -4.83 3.50 8.10
N SER A 131 -5.86 2.95 7.46
CA SER A 131 -6.83 2.03 8.09
C SER A 131 -7.50 1.14 7.06
N PHE A 132 -7.99 -0.02 7.49
CA PHE A 132 -8.87 -0.89 6.68
C PHE A 132 -10.35 -0.49 6.76
N THR A 133 -10.65 0.57 7.53
CA THR A 133 -11.97 1.19 7.63
C THR A 133 -11.88 2.63 7.14
N ALA A 134 -13.01 3.21 6.73
CA ALA A 134 -13.09 4.64 6.50
C ALA A 134 -12.93 5.40 7.83
N MET A 135 -12.45 6.64 7.73
CA MET A 135 -12.24 7.53 8.87
C MET A 135 -13.06 8.80 8.68
N ALA A 136 -13.73 9.26 9.74
CA ALA A 136 -14.39 10.55 9.76
C ALA A 136 -13.56 11.53 10.59
N ILE A 137 -13.34 12.74 10.07
CA ILE A 137 -12.55 13.78 10.72
C ILE A 137 -13.42 15.04 10.79
N ALA A 138 -13.69 15.55 11.99
CA ALA A 138 -14.38 16.82 12.14
C ALA A 138 -13.50 17.99 11.67
N LEU A 139 -14.13 19.11 11.29
CA LEU A 139 -13.40 20.32 10.94
C LEU A 139 -12.54 20.81 12.11
N ASN A 140 -11.30 21.18 11.80
CA ASN A 140 -10.25 21.57 12.74
C ASN A 140 -9.88 20.46 13.75
N ASP A 141 -10.14 19.20 13.39
CA ASP A 141 -9.79 18.03 14.18
C ASP A 141 -8.86 17.09 13.39
N HIS A 142 -8.56 15.95 14.00
CA HIS A 142 -7.65 14.95 13.48
C HIS A 142 -8.12 13.54 13.80
N VAL A 143 -7.55 12.60 13.05
CA VAL A 143 -7.63 11.17 13.37
C VAL A 143 -6.24 10.57 13.24
N ASP A 144 -5.90 9.69 14.18
CA ASP A 144 -4.69 8.90 14.10
C ASP A 144 -4.96 7.62 13.31
N SER A 145 -4.04 7.29 12.40
CA SER A 145 -4.10 6.06 11.62
C SER A 145 -4.00 4.84 12.53
N LEU A 146 -4.40 3.67 12.03
CA LEU A 146 -3.94 2.41 12.61
C LEU A 146 -2.41 2.42 12.62
N PRO A 147 -1.76 2.09 13.74
CA PRO A 147 -0.30 1.93 13.75
C PRO A 147 0.11 0.86 12.74
N TYR A 148 1.31 1.00 12.17
CA TYR A 148 1.88 0.00 11.28
C TYR A 148 3.35 -0.23 11.61
N LEU A 149 3.81 -1.44 11.40
CA LEU A 149 5.21 -1.80 11.59
C LEU A 149 5.98 -1.47 10.31
N SER A 150 7.10 -0.78 10.41
CA SER A 150 8.05 -0.62 9.31
C SER A 150 8.74 -1.95 8.99
N MET A 151 9.51 -2.01 7.89
CA MET A 151 10.30 -3.21 7.60
C MET A 151 11.29 -3.52 8.73
N ASP A 152 11.81 -2.53 9.45
CA ASP A 152 12.68 -2.68 10.65
C ASP A 152 11.93 -2.88 11.96
N GLY A 153 10.63 -3.19 11.90
CA GLY A 153 9.83 -3.55 13.07
C GLY A 153 9.51 -2.39 14.00
N LYS A 154 9.81 -1.14 13.59
CA LYS A 154 9.41 0.05 14.33
C LYS A 154 7.94 0.33 14.10
N THR A 155 7.22 0.59 15.18
CA THR A 155 5.85 1.09 15.10
C THR A 155 5.88 2.51 14.57
N MET A 156 5.08 2.76 13.55
CA MET A 156 4.86 4.04 12.92
C MET A 156 3.37 4.33 12.95
N GLN A 157 3.02 5.61 13.00
CA GLN A 157 1.63 6.05 12.95
C GLN A 157 1.59 7.40 12.26
N ASP A 158 0.55 7.63 11.48
CA ASP A 158 0.32 8.89 10.81
C ASP A 158 -0.93 9.55 11.40
N ARG A 159 -0.99 10.87 11.33
CA ARG A 159 -2.11 11.69 11.75
C ARG A 159 -2.64 12.45 10.55
N LEU A 160 -3.95 12.37 10.34
CA LEU A 160 -4.67 13.13 9.33
C LEU A 160 -5.37 14.31 10.00
N HIS A 161 -5.21 15.51 9.47
CA HIS A 161 -5.87 16.71 9.97
C HIS A 161 -6.80 17.28 8.90
N TYR A 162 -8.02 17.64 9.29
CA TYR A 162 -8.94 18.35 8.43
C TYR A 162 -9.10 19.79 8.91
N CYS A 163 -8.56 20.75 8.15
CA CYS A 163 -8.46 22.13 8.61
C CYS A 163 -9.27 23.08 7.72
N GLU A 164 -9.73 24.16 8.36
CA GLU A 164 -10.14 25.35 7.64
C GLU A 164 -9.01 25.91 6.77
N PRO A 165 -9.35 26.65 5.71
CA PRO A 165 -8.35 27.28 4.89
C PRO A 165 -7.56 28.31 5.70
N ALA A 166 -6.22 28.29 5.57
CA ALA A 166 -5.40 29.36 6.08
C ALA A 166 -5.66 30.62 5.23
N HIS A 167 -6.35 31.60 5.83
CA HIS A 167 -6.75 32.90 5.27
C HIS A 167 -8.12 32.97 4.59
N SER A 168 -8.85 34.03 4.92
CA SER A 168 -10.21 34.39 4.49
C SER A 168 -10.29 34.84 3.02
N SER A 169 -9.51 34.25 2.11
CA SER A 169 -9.80 34.45 0.69
C SER A 169 -11.09 33.69 0.38
N GLN A 170 -12.02 34.34 -0.32
CA GLN A 170 -13.36 33.79 -0.62
C GLN A 170 -13.31 32.50 -1.48
N THR A 171 -12.12 32.04 -1.88
CA THR A 171 -11.88 30.84 -2.69
C THR A 171 -11.09 29.76 -1.95
N ALA A 172 -10.75 29.96 -0.68
CA ALA A 172 -9.88 29.05 0.05
C ALA A 172 -10.61 27.73 0.34
N GLN A 173 -10.11 26.62 -0.21
CA GLN A 173 -10.66 25.29 0.01
C GLN A 173 -10.15 24.70 1.33
N ARG A 174 -11.02 23.98 2.04
CA ARG A 174 -10.63 23.21 3.23
C ARG A 174 -9.55 22.21 2.86
N THR A 175 -8.60 21.97 3.76
CA THR A 175 -7.41 21.17 3.46
C THR A 175 -7.35 19.93 4.34
N LEU A 176 -7.08 18.78 3.73
CA LEU A 176 -6.67 17.56 4.42
C LEU A 176 -5.15 17.47 4.40
N THR A 177 -4.52 17.29 5.55
CA THR A 177 -3.05 17.11 5.63
C THR A 177 -2.71 15.79 6.34
N ARG A 178 -1.51 15.25 6.07
CA ARG A 178 -0.97 14.09 6.79
C ARG A 178 0.40 14.39 7.37
N GLN A 179 0.57 14.06 8.64
CA GLN A 179 1.82 14.15 9.38
C GLN A 179 2.18 12.79 9.96
N ARG A 180 3.47 12.45 9.99
CA ARG A 180 3.92 11.27 10.71
C ARG A 180 4.10 11.62 12.19
N LEU A 181 3.51 10.83 13.09
CA LEU A 181 3.68 11.05 14.52
C LEU A 181 5.13 10.84 14.95
N GLY A 182 5.64 11.79 15.73
CA GLY A 182 7.03 11.81 16.20
C GLY A 182 8.07 12.18 15.13
N ALA A 183 7.66 12.61 13.93
CA ALA A 183 8.59 13.14 12.93
C ALA A 183 8.61 14.68 12.97
N ASP A 184 9.80 15.26 12.81
CA ASP A 184 9.99 16.72 12.71
C ASP A 184 9.51 17.31 11.37
N ALA A 185 9.00 16.47 10.47
CA ALA A 185 8.51 16.89 9.16
C ALA A 185 7.17 17.63 9.28
N LEU A 186 7.04 18.72 8.53
CA LEU A 186 5.78 19.47 8.42
C LEU A 186 4.67 18.60 7.81
N PRO A 187 3.40 18.79 8.21
CA PRO A 187 2.26 18.16 7.56
C PRO A 187 2.25 18.46 6.07
N THR A 188 2.01 17.45 5.23
CA THR A 188 1.85 17.67 3.78
C THR A 188 0.39 17.64 3.38
N PRO A 189 -0.06 18.58 2.53
CA PRO A 189 -1.44 18.62 2.09
C PRO A 189 -1.74 17.54 1.04
N PHE A 190 -2.98 17.09 1.04
CA PHE A 190 -3.58 16.38 -0.07
C PHE A 190 -4.26 17.39 -1.00
N THR A 191 -4.03 17.23 -2.29
CA THR A 191 -4.63 18.06 -3.34
C THR A 191 -5.27 17.17 -4.39
N ALA A 192 -6.34 17.67 -5.02
CA ALA A 192 -6.99 16.99 -6.12
C ALA A 192 -6.12 17.07 -7.39
N PHE A 193 -6.10 15.99 -8.15
CA PHE A 193 -5.44 15.91 -9.46
C PHE A 193 -6.33 15.12 -10.41
N ASP A 194 -6.18 15.34 -11.71
CA ASP A 194 -6.82 14.49 -12.71
C ASP A 194 -6.16 13.11 -12.76
N ASP A 195 -6.92 12.13 -13.24
CA ASP A 195 -6.51 10.73 -13.20
C ASP A 195 -5.21 10.48 -13.98
N ARG A 196 -5.04 11.15 -15.13
CA ARG A 196 -3.84 11.01 -15.97
C ARG A 196 -2.61 11.53 -15.24
N HIS A 197 -2.73 12.68 -14.56
CA HIS A 197 -1.65 13.23 -13.76
C HIS A 197 -1.23 12.29 -12.64
N LEU A 198 -2.18 11.62 -11.96
CA LEU A 198 -1.88 10.67 -10.88
C LEU A 198 -1.19 9.40 -11.39
N ILE A 199 -1.69 8.80 -12.46
CA ILE A 199 -1.08 7.63 -13.10
C ILE A 199 0.38 7.95 -13.48
N ARG A 200 0.61 9.13 -14.07
CA ARG A 200 1.94 9.58 -14.49
C ARG A 200 2.89 9.86 -13.34
N ASN A 201 2.47 10.69 -12.40
CA ASN A 201 3.38 11.18 -11.35
C ASN A 201 3.56 10.20 -10.20
N ILE A 202 2.70 9.18 -10.09
CA ILE A 202 2.81 8.16 -9.06
C ILE A 202 3.13 6.80 -9.69
N SER A 203 2.22 6.20 -10.46
CA SER A 203 2.38 4.80 -10.91
C SER A 203 3.55 4.63 -11.88
N PHE A 204 3.61 5.44 -12.94
CA PHE A 204 4.73 5.41 -13.91
C PHE A 204 6.04 5.80 -13.23
N ARG A 205 6.06 6.91 -12.49
CA ARG A 205 7.25 7.35 -11.76
C ARG A 205 7.80 6.26 -10.84
N ILE A 206 6.95 5.62 -10.03
CA ILE A 206 7.37 4.54 -9.12
C ILE A 206 7.99 3.37 -9.88
N ALA A 207 7.45 3.02 -11.05
CA ALA A 207 8.03 2.00 -11.91
C ALA A 207 9.42 2.41 -12.42
N GLU A 208 9.58 3.67 -12.84
CA GLU A 208 10.81 4.21 -13.42
C GLU A 208 11.88 4.59 -12.38
N LEU A 209 11.57 4.62 -11.08
CA LEU A 209 12.56 4.91 -10.04
C LEU A 209 13.71 3.89 -10.08
N VAL A 210 14.93 4.42 -10.18
CA VAL A 210 16.20 3.71 -10.18
C VAL A 210 17.13 4.24 -9.06
N ASP A 211 18.06 3.40 -8.63
CA ASP A 211 19.17 3.71 -7.74
C ASP A 211 20.50 3.48 -8.51
N ASP A 212 21.52 4.30 -8.26
CA ASP A 212 22.89 4.06 -8.74
C ASP A 212 23.68 3.29 -7.67
N VAL A 213 24.15 2.09 -8.03
CA VAL A 213 24.93 1.22 -7.16
C VAL A 213 26.27 0.94 -7.81
N GLY A 214 27.25 1.82 -7.55
CA GLY A 214 28.61 1.66 -8.03
C GLY A 214 28.72 1.80 -9.56
N GLY A 215 27.98 2.72 -10.16
CA GLY A 215 27.94 2.95 -11.61
C GLY A 215 26.92 2.09 -12.35
N VAL A 216 26.22 1.20 -11.64
CA VAL A 216 25.14 0.37 -12.20
C VAL A 216 23.80 0.98 -11.83
N VAL A 217 23.02 1.35 -12.86
CA VAL A 217 21.65 1.87 -12.68
C VAL A 217 20.69 0.69 -12.53
N LEU A 218 20.08 0.56 -11.35
CA LEU A 218 19.18 -0.55 -11.01
C LEU A 218 17.81 -0.02 -10.62
N PRO A 219 16.71 -0.73 -10.88
CA PRO A 219 15.40 -0.36 -10.35
C PRO A 219 15.43 -0.23 -8.82
N ARG A 220 14.85 0.85 -8.30
CA ARG A 220 14.64 0.99 -6.86
C ARG A 220 13.73 -0.13 -6.36
N ALA A 221 13.95 -0.55 -5.12
CA ALA A 221 13.20 -1.63 -4.48
C ALA A 221 11.68 -1.53 -4.70
N LYS A 222 11.07 -2.65 -5.09
CA LYS A 222 9.62 -2.78 -5.30
C LYS A 222 9.02 -3.70 -4.24
N GLY A 223 7.74 -3.52 -3.93
CA GLY A 223 7.12 -4.22 -2.82
C GLY A 223 5.71 -4.72 -3.07
N VAL A 224 5.29 -5.63 -2.20
CA VAL A 224 3.93 -6.16 -2.07
C VAL A 224 3.55 -6.05 -0.59
N LYS A 225 2.33 -5.59 -0.30
CA LYS A 225 1.74 -5.62 1.04
C LYS A 225 0.49 -6.46 1.00
N LEU A 226 0.46 -7.46 1.86
CA LEU A 226 -0.65 -8.39 2.01
C LEU A 226 -1.29 -8.14 3.36
N HIS A 227 -2.61 -8.14 3.37
CA HIS A 227 -3.42 -8.13 4.57
C HIS A 227 -4.25 -9.39 4.62
N ALA A 228 -4.67 -9.78 5.82
CA ALA A 228 -5.55 -10.91 6.01
C ALA A 228 -6.62 -10.60 7.05
N GLN A 229 -7.73 -11.30 6.91
CA GLN A 229 -8.71 -11.45 7.96
C GLN A 229 -8.23 -12.48 8.97
N LEU A 230 -8.27 -12.11 10.24
CA LEU A 230 -7.91 -12.95 11.35
C LEU A 230 -9.16 -13.24 12.18
N PRO A 231 -9.41 -14.51 12.54
CA PRO A 231 -10.59 -14.91 13.31
C PRO A 231 -10.52 -14.41 14.77
N SER A 232 -9.32 -14.13 15.26
CA SER A 232 -9.07 -13.60 16.60
C SER A 232 -8.15 -12.39 16.54
N ARG A 233 -8.23 -11.53 17.56
CA ARG A 233 -7.36 -10.36 17.68
C ARG A 233 -5.89 -10.82 17.79
N PRO A 234 -4.98 -10.37 16.91
CA PRO A 234 -3.55 -10.60 17.10
C PRO A 234 -3.05 -9.83 18.33
N THR A 235 -2.01 -10.37 18.96
CA THR A 235 -1.44 -9.85 20.21
C THR A 235 -0.35 -8.82 19.99
N CYS A 236 0.46 -8.95 18.92
CA CYS A 236 1.64 -8.12 18.71
C CYS A 236 1.56 -7.23 17.48
N ILE A 237 0.87 -7.65 16.41
CA ILE A 237 0.70 -6.80 15.22
C ILE A 237 -0.54 -5.89 15.35
N PRO A 238 -0.48 -4.64 14.86
CA PRO A 238 -1.64 -3.76 14.82
C PRO A 238 -2.77 -4.36 13.97
N SER A 239 -4.00 -4.24 14.46
CA SER A 239 -5.21 -4.70 13.78
C SER A 239 -6.40 -3.81 14.09
N VAL A 240 -7.40 -3.85 13.20
CA VAL A 240 -8.69 -3.19 13.39
C VAL A 240 -9.82 -4.21 13.30
N LEU A 241 -10.81 -4.09 14.18
CA LEU A 241 -12.02 -4.91 14.12
C LEU A 241 -12.94 -4.36 13.02
N CYS A 242 -13.25 -5.18 12.02
CA CYS A 242 -14.17 -4.84 10.95
C CYS A 242 -15.14 -6.00 10.70
N LYS A 243 -16.44 -5.73 10.83
CA LYS A 243 -17.54 -6.70 10.65
C LYS A 243 -17.31 -8.04 11.38
N GLY A 244 -16.83 -7.98 12.62
CA GLY A 244 -16.61 -9.17 13.46
C GLY A 244 -15.30 -9.93 13.22
N THR A 245 -14.46 -9.48 12.28
CA THR A 245 -13.13 -10.05 12.02
C THR A 245 -12.04 -9.02 12.22
N TYR A 246 -10.80 -9.45 12.46
CA TYR A 246 -9.67 -8.52 12.62
C TYR A 246 -8.88 -8.42 11.33
N PHE A 247 -8.66 -7.21 10.82
CA PHE A 247 -7.78 -6.97 9.69
C PHE A 247 -6.42 -6.48 10.16
N ALA A 248 -5.37 -7.07 9.60
CA ALA A 248 -4.00 -6.66 9.83
C ALA A 248 -3.18 -6.75 8.53
N THR A 249 -2.12 -5.93 8.42
CA THR A 249 -1.07 -6.20 7.44
C THR A 249 -0.25 -7.38 7.94
N THR A 250 -0.35 -8.52 7.28
CA THR A 250 0.23 -9.79 7.72
C THR A 250 1.44 -10.22 6.92
N CYS A 251 1.72 -9.60 5.78
CA CYS A 251 2.97 -9.86 5.08
C CYS A 251 3.41 -8.66 4.24
N ARG A 252 4.72 -8.44 4.18
CA ARG A 252 5.34 -7.49 3.27
C ARG A 252 6.49 -8.15 2.55
N VAL A 253 6.48 -8.13 1.23
CA VAL A 253 7.57 -8.64 0.40
C VAL A 253 8.24 -7.47 -0.29
N LYS A 254 9.57 -7.42 -0.28
CA LYS A 254 10.38 -6.38 -0.91
C LYS A 254 11.44 -7.02 -1.79
N ALA A 255 11.37 -6.80 -3.09
CA ALA A 255 12.46 -7.09 -4.02
C ALA A 255 13.45 -5.92 -4.00
N ASP A 256 14.65 -6.15 -3.47
CA ASP A 256 15.72 -5.18 -3.33
C ASP A 256 16.79 -5.45 -4.38
N PHE A 257 16.69 -4.78 -5.52
CA PHE A 257 17.60 -4.98 -6.64
C PHE A 257 19.02 -4.54 -6.26
N ALA A 258 19.19 -3.38 -5.62
CA ALA A 258 20.49 -2.88 -5.18
C ALA A 258 21.24 -3.89 -4.29
N GLN A 259 20.53 -4.51 -3.35
CA GLN A 259 21.11 -5.47 -2.40
C GLN A 259 21.01 -6.93 -2.86
N ARG A 260 20.61 -7.20 -4.12
CA ARG A 260 20.44 -8.56 -4.67
C ARG A 260 19.66 -9.50 -3.73
N GLN A 261 18.53 -9.03 -3.19
CA GLN A 261 17.79 -9.84 -2.21
C GLN A 261 16.29 -9.65 -2.30
N VAL A 262 15.55 -10.65 -1.82
CA VAL A 262 14.13 -10.53 -1.49
C VAL A 262 13.97 -10.62 0.01
N VAL A 263 13.30 -9.63 0.60
CA VAL A 263 13.03 -9.57 2.05
C VAL A 263 11.54 -9.71 2.26
N MET A 264 11.13 -10.71 3.04
CA MET A 264 9.76 -10.89 3.46
C MET A 264 9.64 -10.62 4.97
N GLN A 265 8.66 -9.83 5.38
CA GLN A 265 8.33 -9.59 6.78
C GLN A 265 7.00 -10.26 7.10
N VAL A 266 6.96 -11.07 8.15
CA VAL A 266 5.77 -11.79 8.63
C VAL A 266 5.62 -11.66 10.15
N PRO A 267 4.40 -11.82 10.70
CA PRO A 267 4.16 -11.82 12.14
C PRO A 267 4.95 -12.93 12.83
N TYR A 268 5.67 -12.58 13.89
CA TYR A 268 6.55 -13.52 14.58
C TYR A 268 5.78 -14.32 15.63
N GLN A 269 5.35 -13.69 16.73
CA GLN A 269 4.53 -14.37 17.74
C GLN A 269 3.15 -14.76 17.22
N ASP A 270 2.47 -13.86 16.50
CA ASP A 270 1.09 -14.09 16.04
C ASP A 270 0.96 -15.14 14.91
N TRP A 271 2.06 -15.54 14.26
CA TRP A 271 2.01 -16.52 13.17
C TRP A 271 3.20 -17.49 13.18
N MET A 272 4.43 -17.04 12.98
CA MET A 272 5.60 -17.93 12.82
C MET A 272 5.83 -18.87 14.02
N LEU A 273 5.60 -18.38 15.25
CA LEU A 273 5.80 -19.17 16.47
C LEU A 273 4.59 -20.04 16.85
N GLN A 274 3.47 -19.91 16.15
CA GLN A 274 2.27 -20.70 16.44
C GLN A 274 2.53 -22.20 16.21
N PRO A 275 1.97 -23.10 17.04
CA PRO A 275 2.18 -24.54 16.90
C PRO A 275 1.84 -25.09 15.51
N ALA A 276 0.81 -24.55 14.87
CA ALA A 276 0.39 -24.93 13.52
C ALA A 276 1.49 -24.73 12.45
N ASN A 277 2.45 -23.83 12.71
CA ASN A 277 3.54 -23.49 11.80
C ASN A 277 4.87 -24.12 12.21
N ALA A 278 4.92 -25.03 13.19
CA ALA A 278 6.17 -25.59 13.71
C ALA A 278 7.04 -26.24 12.61
N SER A 279 6.44 -27.09 11.77
CA SER A 279 7.16 -27.74 10.66
C SER A 279 7.72 -26.73 9.64
N LEU A 280 6.95 -25.69 9.32
CA LEU A 280 7.40 -24.65 8.40
C LEU A 280 8.53 -23.82 9.03
N ARG A 281 8.38 -23.44 10.31
CA ARG A 281 9.40 -22.73 11.08
C ARG A 281 10.72 -23.50 11.11
N ASP A 282 10.69 -24.80 11.39
CA ASP A 282 11.90 -25.63 11.44
C ASP A 282 12.63 -25.65 10.09
N ARG A 283 11.88 -25.69 8.98
CA ARG A 283 12.43 -25.59 7.62
C ARG A 283 13.04 -24.22 7.34
N VAL A 284 12.33 -23.14 7.69
CA VAL A 284 12.80 -21.76 7.55
C VAL A 284 14.10 -21.55 8.34
N SER A 285 14.17 -22.08 9.57
CA SER A 285 15.37 -22.05 10.41
C SER A 285 16.50 -22.88 9.81
N LYS A 286 16.22 -24.09 9.31
CA LYS A 286 17.20 -24.98 8.67
C LYS A 286 17.87 -24.32 7.46
N VAL A 287 17.11 -23.59 6.62
CA VAL A 287 17.68 -22.92 5.44
C VAL A 287 18.36 -21.57 5.76
N GLY A 288 18.29 -21.13 7.02
CA GLY A 288 19.05 -20.00 7.56
C GLY A 288 18.57 -18.62 7.10
N ILE A 289 17.28 -18.45 6.80
CA ILE A 289 16.73 -17.18 6.31
C ILE A 289 15.99 -16.36 7.37
N LEU A 290 15.68 -16.94 8.54
CA LEU A 290 14.95 -16.29 9.63
C LEU A 290 15.80 -15.26 10.38
N GLN A 291 15.28 -14.05 10.53
CA GLN A 291 15.85 -12.97 11.34
C GLN A 291 14.75 -12.35 12.21
N PRO A 292 14.65 -12.74 13.50
CA PRO A 292 13.75 -12.08 14.45
C PRO A 292 14.11 -10.59 14.58
N ILE A 293 13.11 -9.70 14.53
CA ILE A 293 13.32 -8.25 14.67
C ILE A 293 12.70 -7.74 15.97
N SER A 294 11.50 -8.20 16.28
CA SER A 294 10.79 -7.96 17.53
C SER A 294 9.81 -9.09 17.79
N ASP A 295 9.11 -9.05 18.91
CA ASP A 295 8.01 -9.96 19.20
C ASP A 295 6.90 -9.91 18.15
N ALA A 296 6.69 -8.75 17.53
CA ALA A 296 5.65 -8.57 16.53
C ALA A 296 6.03 -9.17 15.17
N VAL A 297 7.27 -9.04 14.73
CA VAL A 297 7.66 -9.38 13.35
C VAL A 297 9.06 -9.99 13.25
N CYS A 298 9.20 -10.90 12.29
CA CYS A 298 10.48 -11.40 11.82
C CYS A 298 10.65 -11.11 10.33
N ARG A 299 11.90 -11.05 9.88
CA ARG A 299 12.25 -11.01 8.46
C ARG A 299 12.75 -12.37 8.00
N LEU A 300 12.40 -12.71 6.77
CA LEU A 300 12.95 -13.81 6.01
C LEU A 300 13.76 -13.20 4.87
N VAL A 301 15.08 -13.38 4.88
CA VAL A 301 16.00 -12.72 3.94
C VAL A 301 16.56 -13.75 2.97
N LEU A 302 16.16 -13.63 1.71
CA LEU A 302 16.69 -14.42 0.61
C LEU A 302 17.74 -13.59 -0.16
N LYS A 303 19.02 -13.89 0.09
CA LYS A 303 20.13 -13.35 -0.70
C LYS A 303 20.29 -14.11 -2.02
N LEU A 304 20.51 -13.37 -3.10
CA LEU A 304 20.57 -13.89 -4.48
C LEU A 304 21.98 -13.69 -5.09
N ASP A 305 23.02 -13.84 -4.27
CA ASP A 305 24.43 -13.60 -4.65
C ASP A 305 25.05 -14.69 -5.54
N GLY A 306 24.31 -15.73 -5.89
CA GLY A 306 24.79 -16.85 -6.71
C GLY A 306 23.74 -17.34 -7.72
N PRO A 307 24.10 -18.24 -8.65
CA PRO A 307 23.19 -18.74 -9.67
C PRO A 307 21.91 -19.35 -9.09
N ARG A 308 20.78 -19.05 -9.73
CA ARG A 308 19.44 -19.49 -9.31
C ARG A 308 19.34 -21.01 -9.12
N ASP A 309 19.93 -21.78 -10.04
CA ASP A 309 19.80 -23.24 -10.06
C ASP A 309 20.70 -23.97 -9.07
N ARG A 310 21.44 -23.24 -8.22
CA ARG A 310 22.18 -23.87 -7.12
C ARG A 310 21.21 -24.35 -6.05
N SER A 311 21.39 -25.61 -5.63
CA SER A 311 20.53 -26.29 -4.67
C SER A 311 20.18 -25.47 -3.41
N PRO A 312 21.10 -24.76 -2.73
CA PRO A 312 20.75 -23.96 -1.55
C PRO A 312 19.82 -22.77 -1.84
N VAL A 313 19.98 -22.11 -3.00
CA VAL A 313 19.10 -21.00 -3.39
C VAL A 313 17.73 -21.52 -3.77
N LYS A 314 17.68 -22.59 -4.58
CA LYS A 314 16.43 -23.24 -4.98
C LYS A 314 15.60 -23.70 -3.79
N GLU A 315 16.23 -24.32 -2.79
CA GLU A 315 15.55 -24.74 -1.55
C GLU A 315 15.00 -23.53 -0.77
N ARG A 316 15.79 -22.46 -0.62
CA ARG A 316 15.34 -21.23 0.06
C ARG A 316 14.19 -20.55 -0.67
N VAL A 317 14.22 -20.50 -2.00
CA VAL A 317 13.12 -19.98 -2.82
C VAL A 317 11.87 -20.81 -2.59
N GLY A 318 11.96 -22.14 -2.60
CA GLY A 318 10.83 -23.02 -2.35
C GLY A 318 10.21 -22.80 -0.96
N VAL A 319 11.03 -22.78 0.09
CA VAL A 319 10.55 -22.54 1.47
C VAL A 319 9.91 -21.15 1.59
N LEU A 320 10.50 -20.12 1.01
CA LEU A 320 9.96 -18.75 1.10
C LEU A 320 8.70 -18.57 0.24
N GLY A 321 8.58 -19.30 -0.87
CA GLY A 321 7.37 -19.38 -1.69
C GLY A 321 6.19 -19.98 -0.95
N GLU A 322 6.41 -21.03 -0.15
CA GLU A 322 5.36 -21.58 0.73
C GLU A 322 4.89 -20.57 1.79
N VAL A 323 5.81 -19.79 2.37
CA VAL A 323 5.44 -18.71 3.28
C VAL A 323 4.64 -17.63 2.55
N ALA A 324 5.06 -17.24 1.34
CA ALA A 324 4.33 -16.27 0.52
C ALA A 324 2.88 -16.71 0.26
N GLU A 325 2.70 -17.98 -0.11
CA GLU A 325 1.40 -18.57 -0.43
C GLU A 325 0.47 -18.60 0.80
N ALA A 326 1.01 -18.88 1.99
CA ALA A 326 0.26 -18.81 3.25
C ALA A 326 -0.31 -17.41 3.56
N PHE A 327 0.26 -16.35 2.97
CA PHE A 327 -0.26 -14.97 3.08
C PHE A 327 -0.98 -14.49 1.82
N GLY A 328 -1.24 -15.38 0.86
CA GLY A 328 -2.01 -15.09 -0.34
C GLY A 328 -1.21 -14.43 -1.47
N LEU A 329 0.12 -14.49 -1.46
CA LEU A 329 0.94 -14.20 -2.64
C LEU A 329 1.21 -15.52 -3.38
N PRO A 330 0.68 -15.72 -4.61
CA PRO A 330 0.92 -16.93 -5.37
C PRO A 330 2.41 -17.26 -5.47
N ASN A 331 2.74 -18.55 -5.38
CA ASN A 331 4.13 -18.99 -5.44
C ASN A 331 4.78 -18.63 -6.79
N GLU A 332 4.01 -18.64 -7.88
CA GLU A 332 4.44 -18.16 -9.19
C GLU A 332 4.86 -16.69 -9.16
N ASP A 333 4.02 -15.80 -8.59
CA ASP A 333 4.36 -14.37 -8.45
C ASP A 333 5.61 -14.17 -7.59
N PHE A 334 5.76 -14.93 -6.51
CA PHE A 334 6.96 -14.90 -5.69
C PHE A 334 8.21 -15.37 -6.46
N GLY A 335 8.10 -16.45 -7.24
CA GLY A 335 9.15 -16.92 -8.14
C GLY A 335 9.55 -15.86 -9.16
N ASP A 336 8.58 -15.20 -9.77
CA ASP A 336 8.80 -14.11 -10.73
C ASP A 336 9.44 -12.88 -10.07
N MET A 337 9.17 -12.60 -8.79
CA MET A 337 9.86 -11.57 -8.03
C MET A 337 11.36 -11.88 -7.89
N VAL A 338 11.70 -13.14 -7.59
CA VAL A 338 13.09 -13.61 -7.52
C VAL A 338 13.76 -13.49 -8.89
N ASP A 339 13.05 -13.87 -9.95
CA ASP A 339 13.55 -13.84 -11.33
C ASP A 339 13.78 -12.43 -11.83
N SER A 340 12.94 -11.50 -11.40
CA SER A 340 13.12 -10.07 -11.68
C SER A 340 14.46 -9.57 -11.16
N VAL A 341 14.85 -9.97 -9.94
CA VAL A 341 16.14 -9.55 -9.35
C VAL A 341 17.31 -10.16 -10.14
N TYR A 342 17.24 -11.44 -10.49
CA TYR A 342 18.25 -12.08 -11.34
C TYR A 342 18.36 -11.43 -12.72
N GLY A 343 17.23 -11.22 -13.41
CA GLY A 343 17.19 -10.68 -14.76
C GLY A 343 17.76 -9.27 -14.86
N VAL A 344 17.47 -8.41 -13.89
CA VAL A 344 18.04 -7.06 -13.81
C VAL A 344 19.56 -7.10 -13.71
N TRP A 345 20.12 -7.94 -12.83
CA TRP A 345 21.58 -8.03 -12.69
C TRP A 345 22.26 -8.75 -13.83
N ALA A 346 21.60 -9.73 -14.44
CA ALA A 346 22.11 -10.36 -15.66
C ALA A 346 22.26 -9.32 -16.78
N GLY A 347 21.26 -8.45 -16.99
CA GLY A 347 21.33 -7.37 -17.98
C GLY A 347 22.36 -6.29 -17.65
N ALA A 348 22.56 -5.98 -16.37
CA ALA A 348 23.53 -4.98 -15.93
C ALA A 348 25.00 -5.38 -16.12
N ASN A 349 25.33 -6.69 -16.10
CA ASN A 349 26.70 -7.18 -16.24
C ASN A 349 27.14 -7.39 -17.72
N VAL A 350 26.32 -7.01 -18.69
CA VAL A 350 26.63 -7.12 -20.15
C VAL A 350 27.21 -5.80 -20.70
N GLY A 351 27.61 -4.86 -19.83
CA GLY A 351 28.18 -3.56 -20.19
C GLY A 351 29.69 -3.52 -20.07
#